data_AF-A0A498FX61-F1
#
_entry.id   AF-A0A498FX61-F1
#
_cell.length_a   1.000
_cell.length_b   1.000
_cell.length_c   1.000
_cell.angle_alpha   90.00
_cell.angle_beta   90.00
_cell.angle_gamma   90.00
#
_symmetry.space_group_name_H-M   'P 1'
#
loop_
_entity.id
_entity.type
_entity.pdbx_description
1 polymer ?
#
loop_
_entity_poly.entity_id
_entity_poly.type
_entity_poly.pdbx_seq_one_letter_code
_entity_poly.pdbx_strand_id
1 'polypeptide(L)'
;MKRVAVVVALLLVVGVGLVLSGFFAGVAEEPTVDDVADDRLIAVDGDYRLWPYTSRTRTVEGRTLAINVVFHADAAATRAAIEGDPGADWEETEPGEAAATAGDDQVREFVGRDWRDAHSSLRYSYVEGPTGGVWLTETFELHDGAYLGVRDHLRAYESPDGAYTAVQAHEEYYDWFRLRHTVPDIDAPATRLEDDFIDSGRATDVRREYRGIDGGRSDGWLSVIELAATAALAGALLRRRTREAAADLLGRLRTDAERHAAAATLGLALGVVLVGVRFAGVTLETALPGVSPKAIAAPLYLVLAIGLPALVVWRAPRSDPGAASVAVVVGLGGGFVADFAALGVAVPPDLIVHRVALLAGLGVVAIGRAAADRPIAVVGLLAWAIGLALPLADVI
;
A
#
# COMPACT_ATOMS: atom_id res chain seq x y z
N MET A 1 14.40 -13.61 35.84
CA MET A 1 15.62 -13.61 35.00
C MET A 1 15.55 -14.61 33.84
N LYS A 2 15.45 -15.94 34.07
CA LYS A 2 15.43 -16.94 32.96
C LYS A 2 14.29 -16.76 31.95
N ARG A 3 13.05 -16.48 32.39
CA ARG A 3 11.90 -16.29 31.49
C ARG A 3 12.00 -15.02 30.63
N VAL A 4 12.39 -13.91 31.24
CA VAL A 4 12.63 -12.64 30.53
C VAL A 4 13.71 -12.80 29.48
N ALA A 5 14.82 -13.48 29.79
CA ALA A 5 15.89 -13.74 28.84
C ALA A 5 15.42 -14.57 27.64
N VAL A 6 14.58 -15.59 27.85
CA VAL A 6 14.00 -16.40 26.76
C VAL A 6 13.06 -15.57 25.88
N VAL A 7 12.17 -14.77 26.48
CA VAL A 7 11.25 -13.90 25.73
C VAL A 7 12.03 -12.86 24.91
N VAL A 8 13.04 -12.23 25.51
CA VAL A 8 13.92 -11.28 24.82
C VAL A 8 14.66 -11.98 23.68
N ALA A 9 15.20 -13.18 23.88
CA ALA A 9 15.85 -13.93 22.82
C ALA A 9 14.91 -14.27 21.65
N LEU A 10 13.66 -14.67 21.94
CA LEU A 10 12.66 -14.95 20.90
C LEU A 10 12.27 -13.68 20.12
N LEU A 11 12.07 -12.56 20.81
CA LEU A 11 11.77 -11.29 20.17
C LEU A 11 12.95 -10.75 19.36
N LEU A 12 14.18 -10.98 19.82
CA LEU A 12 15.38 -10.67 19.04
C LEU A 12 15.45 -11.49 17.76
N VAL A 13 15.11 -12.78 17.80
CA VAL A 13 15.04 -13.62 16.58
C VAL A 13 13.98 -13.08 15.61
N VAL A 14 12.81 -12.70 16.11
CA VAL A 14 11.76 -12.09 15.28
C VAL A 14 12.21 -10.73 14.71
N GLY A 15 12.86 -9.90 15.52
CA GLY A 15 13.40 -8.61 15.09
C GLY A 15 14.51 -8.73 14.05
N VAL A 16 15.40 -9.70 14.21
CA VAL A 16 16.43 -10.03 13.20
C VAL A 16 15.78 -10.53 11.92
N GLY A 17 14.78 -11.41 12.00
CA GLY A 17 14.03 -11.87 10.83
C GLY A 17 13.34 -10.72 10.07
N LEU A 18 12.78 -9.75 10.79
CA LEU A 18 12.20 -8.52 10.25
C LEU A 18 13.24 -7.69 9.48
N VAL A 19 14.39 -7.38 10.10
CA VAL A 19 15.46 -6.60 9.47
C VAL A 19 16.01 -7.32 8.25
N LEU A 20 16.21 -8.64 8.35
CA LEU A 20 16.68 -9.45 7.23
C LEU A 20 15.63 -9.50 6.10
N SER A 21 14.34 -9.52 6.41
CA SER A 21 13.29 -9.51 5.37
C SER A 21 13.31 -8.23 4.54
N GLY A 22 13.60 -7.06 5.13
CA GLY A 22 13.82 -5.82 4.39
C GLY A 22 15.10 -5.86 3.55
N PHE A 23 16.16 -6.49 4.05
CA PHE A 23 17.43 -6.62 3.34
C PHE A 23 17.37 -7.57 2.12
N PHE A 24 16.61 -8.67 2.22
CA PHE A 24 16.43 -9.63 1.12
C PHE A 24 15.38 -9.20 0.09
N ALA A 25 14.62 -8.13 0.34
CA ALA A 25 13.67 -7.57 -0.61
C ALA A 25 14.32 -6.80 -1.79
N GLY A 26 15.66 -6.76 -1.85
CA GLY A 26 16.41 -6.43 -3.06
C GLY A 26 17.25 -5.17 -2.95
N VAL A 27 18.50 -5.32 -2.49
CA VAL A 27 19.57 -4.40 -2.86
C VAL A 27 20.23 -5.00 -4.09
N ALA A 28 19.77 -4.59 -5.27
CA ALA A 28 20.45 -4.94 -6.51
C ALA A 28 21.84 -4.29 -6.50
N GLU A 29 22.84 -5.07 -6.90
CA GLU A 29 24.25 -4.67 -7.01
C GLU A 29 24.37 -3.39 -7.85
N GLU A 30 25.05 -2.37 -7.32
CA GLU A 30 25.20 -1.02 -7.92
C GLU A 30 25.83 -1.10 -9.32
N PRO A 31 25.10 -0.78 -10.40
CA PRO A 31 25.70 -0.44 -11.67
C PRO A 31 26.25 0.99 -11.57
N THR A 32 27.38 1.24 -12.21
CA THR A 32 27.93 2.57 -12.36
C THR A 32 27.07 3.40 -13.31
N VAL A 33 26.80 4.64 -12.89
CA VAL A 33 26.12 5.71 -13.65
C VAL A 33 26.66 5.79 -15.09
N ASP A 34 25.76 5.60 -16.05
CA ASP A 34 25.80 6.17 -17.41
C ASP A 34 24.39 6.07 -18.02
N ASP A 35 24.14 6.80 -19.11
CA ASP A 35 22.86 6.89 -19.85
C ASP A 35 22.09 5.58 -19.95
N VAL A 36 20.75 5.66 -20.01
CA VAL A 36 19.90 4.48 -20.23
C VAL A 36 20.32 3.83 -21.53
N ALA A 37 20.96 2.67 -21.45
CA ALA A 37 21.47 1.98 -22.62
C ALA A 37 20.35 1.73 -23.64
N ASP A 38 20.63 2.00 -24.92
CA ASP A 38 19.71 1.88 -26.05
C ASP A 38 18.94 0.55 -26.09
N ASP A 39 19.57 -0.54 -25.66
CA ASP A 39 19.00 -1.89 -25.65
C ASP A 39 17.89 -2.08 -24.59
N ARG A 40 17.72 -1.12 -23.68
CA ARG A 40 16.66 -1.07 -22.66
C ARG A 40 15.52 -0.13 -23.01
N LEU A 41 15.66 0.65 -24.09
CA LEU A 41 14.65 1.57 -24.55
C LEU A 41 13.70 0.87 -25.52
N ILE A 42 12.40 1.13 -25.36
CA ILE A 42 11.36 0.61 -26.24
C ILE A 42 10.92 1.69 -27.23
N ALA A 43 10.82 1.31 -28.50
CA ALA A 43 10.18 2.16 -29.51
C ALA A 43 8.65 2.05 -29.37
N VAL A 44 8.01 3.20 -29.18
CA VAL A 44 6.55 3.35 -29.13
C VAL A 44 6.08 3.92 -30.47
N ASP A 45 5.94 5.25 -30.56
CA ASP A 45 5.64 6.04 -31.76
C ASP A 45 6.29 7.44 -31.58
N GLY A 46 6.50 8.16 -32.68
CA GLY A 46 7.19 9.46 -32.65
C GLY A 46 8.72 9.35 -32.65
N ASP A 47 9.38 10.44 -32.25
CA ASP A 47 10.84 10.58 -32.30
C ASP A 47 11.54 10.08 -31.02
N TYR A 48 10.78 9.78 -29.97
CA TYR A 48 11.31 9.47 -28.64
C TYR A 48 11.08 8.01 -28.21
N ARG A 49 12.17 7.30 -27.89
CA ARG A 49 12.13 5.95 -27.28
C ARG A 49 11.95 6.05 -25.77
N LEU A 50 11.19 5.13 -25.18
CA LEU A 50 10.81 5.15 -23.77
C LEU A 50 11.66 4.16 -22.95
N TRP A 51 12.13 4.59 -21.78
CA TRP A 51 12.58 3.65 -20.75
C TRP A 51 11.36 3.14 -19.97
N PRO A 52 11.08 1.83 -19.94
CA PRO A 52 9.78 1.30 -19.51
C PRO A 52 9.60 1.23 -17.98
N TYR A 53 10.24 2.12 -17.23
CA TYR A 53 10.17 2.17 -15.77
C TYR A 53 10.11 3.61 -15.26
N THR A 54 9.52 3.77 -14.07
CA THR A 54 9.63 5.01 -13.31
C THR A 54 10.75 4.92 -12.28
N SER A 55 11.31 6.07 -11.87
CA SER A 55 12.42 6.15 -10.93
C SER A 55 12.19 7.18 -9.84
N ARG A 56 12.67 6.90 -8.62
CA ARG A 56 12.68 7.84 -7.48
C ARG A 56 13.61 9.02 -7.70
N THR A 57 14.59 8.87 -8.57
CA THR A 57 15.63 9.86 -8.88
C THR A 57 15.78 9.98 -10.39
N ARG A 58 16.50 10.99 -10.87
CA ARG A 58 16.84 11.12 -12.30
C ARG A 58 18.00 10.19 -12.67
N THR A 59 17.91 8.94 -12.24
CA THR A 59 18.93 7.91 -12.44
C THR A 59 18.26 6.53 -12.56
N VAL A 60 18.95 5.58 -13.18
CA VAL A 60 18.41 4.22 -13.39
C VAL A 60 18.38 3.38 -12.11
N GLU A 61 19.22 3.71 -11.12
CA GLU A 61 19.31 3.01 -9.83
C GLU A 61 18.07 3.26 -8.97
N GLY A 62 17.42 4.42 -9.16
CA GLY A 62 16.17 4.75 -8.47
C GLY A 62 14.95 3.99 -9.00
N ARG A 63 15.12 3.06 -9.96
CA ARG A 63 14.05 2.28 -10.61
C ARG A 63 13.02 1.75 -9.61
N THR A 64 11.76 1.89 -9.98
CA THR A 64 10.59 1.43 -9.21
C THR A 64 9.68 0.57 -10.08
N LEU A 65 8.45 1.01 -10.29
CA LEU A 65 7.43 0.27 -11.02
C LEU A 65 7.59 0.46 -12.52
N ALA A 66 7.13 -0.53 -13.29
CA ALA A 66 7.13 -0.44 -14.75
C ALA A 66 6.05 0.53 -15.26
N ILE A 67 6.27 1.06 -16.47
CA ILE A 67 5.18 1.60 -17.30
C ILE A 67 4.43 0.39 -17.88
N ASN A 68 3.12 0.39 -17.76
CA ASN A 68 2.27 -0.74 -18.17
C ASN A 68 1.19 -0.34 -19.19
N VAL A 69 0.96 0.95 -19.41
CA VAL A 69 0.02 1.45 -20.42
C VAL A 69 0.66 2.58 -21.23
N VAL A 70 0.39 2.65 -22.53
CA VAL A 70 0.78 3.78 -23.38
C VAL A 70 -0.40 4.18 -24.28
N PHE A 71 -0.71 5.48 -24.27
CA PHE A 71 -1.68 6.09 -25.16
C PHE A 71 -0.96 6.76 -26.33
N HIS A 72 -1.40 6.50 -27.57
CA HIS A 72 -0.89 7.20 -28.75
C HIS A 72 -1.61 8.54 -28.92
N ALA A 73 -1.45 9.41 -27.93
CA ALA A 73 -2.06 10.72 -27.86
C ALA A 73 -1.30 11.61 -26.86
N ASP A 74 -1.46 12.92 -27.02
CA ASP A 74 -0.98 13.90 -26.05
C ASP A 74 -1.68 13.75 -24.69
N ALA A 75 -1.12 14.38 -23.65
CA ALA A 75 -1.60 14.21 -22.29
C ALA A 75 -3.00 14.81 -22.08
N ALA A 76 -3.35 15.89 -22.79
CA ALA A 76 -4.64 16.53 -22.65
C ALA A 76 -5.76 15.64 -23.22
N ALA A 77 -5.53 15.04 -24.38
CA ALA A 77 -6.43 14.08 -25.00
C ALA A 77 -6.54 12.80 -24.16
N THR A 78 -5.42 12.31 -23.63
CA THR A 78 -5.38 11.13 -22.75
C THR A 78 -6.17 11.36 -21.47
N ARG A 79 -5.95 12.50 -20.79
CA ARG A 79 -6.66 12.87 -19.56
C ARG A 79 -8.16 12.99 -19.81
N ALA A 80 -8.55 13.75 -20.84
CA ALA A 80 -9.96 13.92 -21.20
C ALA A 80 -10.65 12.59 -21.56
N ALA A 81 -9.91 11.64 -22.16
CA ALA A 81 -10.41 10.32 -22.46
C ALA A 81 -10.67 9.50 -21.19
N ILE A 82 -9.77 9.56 -20.20
CA ILE A 82 -9.90 8.83 -18.92
C ILE A 82 -11.02 9.42 -18.06
N GLU A 83 -11.01 10.74 -17.82
CA GLU A 83 -12.02 11.45 -17.02
C GLU A 83 -13.41 11.45 -17.69
N GLY A 84 -13.47 11.23 -19.01
CA GLY A 84 -14.70 11.20 -19.78
C GLY A 84 -15.56 9.95 -19.59
N ASP A 85 -15.13 8.97 -18.79
CA ASP A 85 -15.91 7.76 -18.49
C ASP A 85 -16.96 8.01 -17.39
N PRO A 86 -18.28 7.96 -17.69
CA PRO A 86 -19.30 8.07 -16.64
C PRO A 86 -19.39 6.84 -15.72
N GLY A 87 -18.68 5.74 -16.04
CA GLY A 87 -18.61 4.53 -15.23
C GLY A 87 -17.49 4.48 -14.18
N ALA A 88 -16.50 5.38 -14.30
CA ALA A 88 -15.35 5.48 -13.40
C ALA A 88 -15.28 6.89 -12.79
N ASP A 89 -14.84 7.00 -11.53
CA ASP A 89 -14.84 8.27 -10.79
C ASP A 89 -13.40 8.82 -10.72
N TRP A 90 -12.77 8.94 -11.89
CA TRP A 90 -11.39 9.42 -11.99
C TRP A 90 -11.29 10.90 -11.60
N GLU A 91 -10.61 11.17 -10.49
CA GLU A 91 -10.37 12.51 -9.97
C GLU A 91 -8.89 12.91 -10.07
N GLU A 92 -8.63 14.21 -10.23
CA GLU A 92 -7.27 14.75 -10.17
C GLU A 92 -6.68 14.60 -8.77
N THR A 93 -5.46 14.07 -8.68
CA THR A 93 -4.78 13.93 -7.40
C THR A 93 -4.35 15.29 -6.86
N GLU A 94 -4.90 15.70 -5.72
CA GLU A 94 -4.59 16.99 -5.08
C GLU A 94 -3.07 17.16 -4.81
N PRO A 95 -2.50 18.37 -5.00
CA PRO A 95 -1.05 18.59 -4.81
C PRO A 95 -0.51 18.20 -3.44
N GLY A 96 -1.32 18.25 -2.37
CA GLY A 96 -0.92 17.81 -1.02
C GLY A 96 -0.83 16.28 -0.85
N GLU A 97 -1.42 15.54 -1.78
CA GLU A 97 -1.32 14.08 -1.93
C GLU A 97 -0.18 13.71 -2.89
N ALA A 98 -0.06 14.42 -4.01
CA ALA A 98 0.96 14.23 -5.05
C ALA A 98 2.38 14.66 -4.63
N ALA A 99 2.51 15.83 -3.99
CA ALA A 99 3.78 16.49 -3.69
C ALA A 99 4.09 16.55 -2.19
N ALA A 100 4.77 15.52 -1.67
CA ALA A 100 5.66 15.67 -0.52
C ALA A 100 7.12 15.89 -1.00
N THR A 101 7.34 16.91 -1.84
CA THR A 101 8.29 18.01 -1.61
C THR A 101 8.37 18.97 -2.82
N ALA A 102 8.07 20.25 -2.59
CA ALA A 102 8.93 21.41 -2.89
C ALA A 102 8.18 22.74 -2.62
N GLY A 103 8.71 23.54 -1.70
CA GLY A 103 8.22 24.88 -1.35
C GLY A 103 8.64 25.29 0.07
N ASP A 104 9.87 25.79 0.22
CA ASP A 104 10.34 26.49 1.42
C ASP A 104 9.47 27.75 1.65
N ASP A 105 8.69 27.78 2.74
CA ASP A 105 8.75 28.78 3.81
C ASP A 105 7.42 28.86 4.60
N GLN A 106 7.56 28.95 5.93
CA GLN A 106 6.54 29.14 6.98
C GLN A 106 5.70 27.94 7.48
N VAL A 107 6.31 26.90 8.06
CA VAL A 107 5.87 26.27 9.35
C VAL A 107 7.05 25.50 9.98
N ARG A 108 8.16 26.18 10.32
CA ARG A 108 9.41 25.51 10.74
C ARG A 108 9.68 25.46 12.26
N GLU A 109 8.72 25.75 13.14
CA GLU A 109 9.08 25.93 14.57
C GLU A 109 8.40 25.06 15.63
N PHE A 110 7.69 23.95 15.36
CA PHE A 110 7.31 23.09 16.51
C PHE A 110 7.20 21.56 16.34
N VAL A 111 7.22 20.97 15.13
CA VAL A 111 7.11 19.49 14.96
C VAL A 111 8.06 18.93 13.89
N GLY A 112 8.90 19.75 13.27
CA GLY A 112 9.44 19.46 11.95
C GLY A 112 10.85 18.88 11.87
N ARG A 113 11.28 17.87 12.67
CA ARG A 113 12.61 17.24 12.43
C ARG A 113 12.63 15.80 11.88
N ASP A 114 11.59 14.98 12.07
CA ASP A 114 11.60 13.59 11.55
C ASP A 114 10.37 13.20 10.69
N TRP A 115 9.52 14.16 10.32
CA TRP A 115 8.41 13.94 9.37
C TRP A 115 8.75 14.32 7.91
N ARG A 116 10.01 14.69 7.64
CA ARG A 116 10.43 15.20 6.32
C ARG A 116 10.58 14.13 5.25
N ASP A 117 10.65 12.86 5.64
CA ASP A 117 10.95 11.75 4.73
C ASP A 117 9.74 10.82 4.48
N ALA A 118 8.51 11.28 4.76
CA ALA A 118 7.31 10.62 4.24
C ALA A 118 7.15 10.95 2.74
N HIS A 119 8.01 10.33 1.93
CA HIS A 119 8.14 10.55 0.48
C HIS A 119 6.88 10.11 -0.28
N SER A 120 6.03 11.08 -0.59
CA SER A 120 5.15 11.10 -1.76
C SER A 120 5.68 12.16 -2.73
N SER A 121 5.70 12.04 -4.05
CA SER A 121 5.68 10.86 -4.89
C SER A 121 6.24 11.18 -6.28
N LEU A 122 7.14 12.19 -6.39
CA LEU A 122 7.82 12.48 -7.65
C LEU A 122 8.55 11.23 -8.14
N ARG A 123 8.16 10.79 -9.32
CA ARG A 123 8.70 9.66 -10.05
C ARG A 123 9.05 10.15 -11.44
N TYR A 124 10.32 9.99 -11.78
CA TYR A 124 10.80 10.37 -13.08
C TYR A 124 10.60 9.23 -14.07
N SER A 125 10.22 9.57 -15.30
CA SER A 125 10.36 8.69 -16.46
C SER A 125 11.53 9.15 -17.31
N TYR A 126 12.06 8.31 -18.19
CA TYR A 126 13.14 8.69 -19.11
C TYR A 126 12.75 8.37 -20.55
N VAL A 127 13.04 9.32 -21.43
CA VAL A 127 12.90 9.15 -22.88
C VAL A 127 14.17 9.58 -23.59
N GLU A 128 14.47 8.98 -24.72
CA GLU A 128 15.58 9.38 -25.57
C GLU A 128 15.12 9.71 -26.97
N GLY A 129 15.45 10.91 -27.44
CA GLY A 129 15.11 11.38 -28.78
C GLY A 129 16.34 11.84 -29.57
N PRO A 130 16.13 12.53 -30.70
CA PRO A 130 17.21 12.90 -31.63
C PRO A 130 18.29 13.80 -31.03
N THR A 131 17.96 14.52 -29.95
CA THR A 131 18.84 15.47 -29.26
C THR A 131 19.44 14.91 -27.97
N GLY A 132 19.13 13.66 -27.61
CA GLY A 132 19.60 12.97 -26.40
C GLY A 132 18.48 12.59 -25.43
N GLY A 133 18.91 12.09 -24.27
CA GLY A 133 18.06 11.63 -23.18
C GLY A 133 17.48 12.74 -22.30
N VAL A 134 16.22 12.59 -21.90
CA VAL A 134 15.51 13.53 -21.01
C VAL A 134 14.77 12.77 -19.91
N TRP A 135 14.96 13.22 -18.67
CA TRP A 135 14.15 12.79 -17.53
C TRP A 135 12.90 13.66 -17.42
N LEU A 136 11.74 13.02 -17.50
CA LEU A 136 10.42 13.62 -17.42
C LEU A 136 9.89 13.56 -15.98
N THR A 137 9.19 14.61 -15.58
CA THR A 137 8.27 14.57 -14.41
C THR A 137 6.89 14.19 -14.88
N GLU A 138 6.01 13.86 -13.94
CA GLU A 138 4.59 13.62 -14.20
C GLU A 138 3.95 14.82 -14.92
N THR A 139 3.18 14.54 -15.97
CA THR A 139 2.35 15.54 -16.65
C THR A 139 1.02 15.71 -15.92
N PHE A 140 0.42 14.61 -15.46
CA PHE A 140 -0.77 14.60 -14.59
C PHE A 140 -0.85 13.31 -13.76
N GLU A 141 -1.61 13.35 -12.67
CA GLU A 141 -1.92 12.21 -11.81
C GLU A 141 -3.44 12.13 -11.59
N LEU A 142 -4.02 10.94 -11.77
CA LEU A 142 -5.44 10.66 -11.55
C LEU A 142 -5.61 9.49 -10.58
N HIS A 143 -6.68 9.48 -9.80
CA HIS A 143 -7.06 8.34 -8.97
C HIS A 143 -8.56 8.02 -9.05
N ASP A 144 -8.91 6.76 -8.81
CA ASP A 144 -10.30 6.30 -8.62
C ASP A 144 -10.35 5.42 -7.36
N GLY A 145 -11.12 5.84 -6.36
CA GLY A 145 -11.26 5.18 -5.06
C GLY A 145 -10.87 6.06 -3.87
N ALA A 146 -10.71 5.46 -2.70
CA ALA A 146 -10.51 6.19 -1.45
C ALA A 146 -9.05 6.16 -0.97
N TYR A 147 -8.51 7.31 -0.58
CA TYR A 147 -7.16 7.50 -0.07
C TYR A 147 -6.85 6.59 1.12
N LEU A 148 -7.73 6.52 2.13
CA LEU A 148 -7.57 5.66 3.32
C LEU A 148 -8.10 4.23 3.11
N GLY A 149 -8.58 3.93 1.89
CA GLY A 149 -9.12 2.65 1.45
C GLY A 149 -8.20 1.96 0.46
N VAL A 150 -8.78 1.63 -0.70
CA VAL A 150 -8.11 1.17 -1.92
C VAL A 150 -8.45 2.18 -3.01
N ARG A 151 -7.48 2.46 -3.87
CA ARG A 151 -7.69 3.23 -5.09
C ARG A 151 -6.78 2.75 -6.20
N ASP A 152 -7.22 2.92 -7.43
CA ASP A 152 -6.34 2.89 -8.59
C ASP A 152 -5.72 4.26 -8.78
N HIS A 153 -4.46 4.28 -9.16
CA HIS A 153 -3.71 5.51 -9.35
C HIS A 153 -2.94 5.46 -10.66
N LEU A 154 -3.03 6.54 -11.43
CA LEU A 154 -2.38 6.71 -12.72
C LEU A 154 -1.36 7.85 -12.62
N ARG A 155 -0.13 7.57 -13.04
CA ARG A 155 0.87 8.62 -13.32
C ARG A 155 1.16 8.66 -14.80
N ALA A 156 0.96 9.82 -15.42
CA ALA A 156 1.14 10.00 -16.84
C ALA A 156 2.38 10.84 -17.17
N TYR A 157 3.09 10.44 -18.22
CA TYR A 157 4.31 11.07 -18.73
C TYR A 157 4.17 11.29 -20.23
N GLU A 158 3.99 12.54 -20.63
CA GLU A 158 3.89 12.92 -22.05
C GLU A 158 5.28 12.91 -22.72
N SER A 159 5.37 12.37 -23.93
CA SER A 159 6.58 12.47 -24.72
C SER A 159 6.85 13.95 -25.13
N PRO A 160 8.11 14.39 -25.28
CA PRO A 160 8.41 15.78 -25.62
C PRO A 160 7.86 16.27 -26.97
N ASP A 161 7.57 15.34 -27.89
CA ASP A 161 6.91 15.60 -29.18
C ASP A 161 5.39 15.46 -29.14
N GLY A 162 4.80 15.06 -28.01
CA GLY A 162 3.36 14.85 -27.82
C GLY A 162 2.79 13.64 -28.57
N ALA A 163 3.66 12.77 -29.11
CA ALA A 163 3.24 11.60 -29.88
C ALA A 163 2.58 10.51 -29.03
N TYR A 164 2.99 10.39 -27.77
CA TYR A 164 2.39 9.44 -26.83
C TYR A 164 2.41 9.93 -25.39
N THR A 165 1.55 9.32 -24.57
CA THR A 165 1.54 9.46 -23.12
C THR A 165 1.76 8.10 -22.48
N ALA A 166 2.89 7.93 -21.80
CA ALA A 166 3.21 6.74 -21.04
C ALA A 166 2.54 6.80 -19.67
N VAL A 167 1.84 5.74 -19.28
CA VAL A 167 1.07 5.69 -18.04
C VAL A 167 1.52 4.52 -17.17
N GLN A 168 1.81 4.84 -15.91
CA GLN A 168 1.94 3.88 -14.84
C GLN A 168 0.60 3.79 -14.10
N ALA A 169 -0.11 2.69 -14.31
CA ALA A 169 -1.33 2.35 -13.59
C ALA A 169 -1.00 1.38 -12.45
N HIS A 170 -1.41 1.68 -11.22
CA HIS A 170 -1.20 0.77 -10.09
C HIS A 170 -2.33 0.84 -9.07
N GLU A 171 -2.60 -0.28 -8.40
CA GLU A 171 -3.55 -0.35 -7.29
C GLU A 171 -2.77 0.04 -6.04
N GLU A 172 -3.37 0.79 -5.15
CA GLU A 172 -2.76 1.09 -3.87
C GLU A 172 -3.79 1.09 -2.74
N TYR A 173 -3.34 0.67 -1.56
CA TYR A 173 -4.14 0.74 -0.35
C TYR A 173 -3.37 1.39 0.78
N TYR A 174 -4.08 2.10 1.66
CA TYR A 174 -3.47 2.68 2.85
C TYR A 174 -3.19 1.62 3.92
N ASP A 175 -1.92 1.45 4.25
CA ASP A 175 -1.47 0.58 5.34
C ASP A 175 -1.38 1.37 6.65
N TRP A 176 -2.35 1.16 7.53
CA TRP A 176 -2.43 1.82 8.84
C TRP A 176 -1.26 1.59 9.79
N PHE A 177 -0.49 0.51 9.61
CA PHE A 177 0.65 0.19 10.48
C PHE A 177 1.98 0.64 9.89
N ARG A 178 2.01 0.95 8.59
CA ARG A 178 3.16 1.58 7.92
C ARG A 178 2.94 3.07 7.65
N LEU A 179 1.71 3.57 7.83
CA LEU A 179 1.26 4.93 7.51
C LEU A 179 1.59 5.39 6.10
N ARG A 180 1.53 4.47 5.13
CA ARG A 180 1.80 4.73 3.72
C ARG A 180 0.94 3.86 2.81
N HIS A 181 0.79 4.30 1.57
CA HIS A 181 0.25 3.48 0.51
C HIS A 181 1.19 2.33 0.18
N THR A 182 0.62 1.13 0.07
CA THR A 182 1.32 -0.05 -0.42
C THR A 182 0.69 -0.44 -1.74
N VAL A 183 1.52 -0.55 -2.77
CA VAL A 183 1.11 -1.08 -4.07
C VAL A 183 1.14 -2.60 -3.96
N PRO A 184 0.03 -3.33 -4.17
CA PRO A 184 0.03 -4.78 -4.24
C PRO A 184 0.16 -5.27 -5.69
N ASP A 185 -0.39 -4.53 -6.67
CA ASP A 185 -0.55 -4.98 -8.05
C ASP A 185 -0.43 -3.80 -9.03
N ILE A 186 0.08 -4.07 -10.24
CA ILE A 186 0.12 -3.13 -11.36
C ILE A 186 -0.61 -3.66 -12.60
N ASP A 187 -0.86 -4.97 -12.70
CA ASP A 187 -1.48 -5.58 -13.88
C ASP A 187 -3.01 -5.45 -13.85
N ALA A 188 -3.62 -5.62 -12.66
CA ALA A 188 -5.07 -5.52 -12.51
C ALA A 188 -5.63 -4.11 -12.83
N PRO A 189 -5.03 -2.99 -12.38
CA PRO A 189 -5.43 -1.64 -12.79
C PRO A 189 -5.25 -1.38 -14.28
N ALA A 190 -4.16 -1.85 -14.89
CA ALA A 190 -3.95 -1.72 -16.34
C ALA A 190 -5.05 -2.48 -17.11
N THR A 191 -5.37 -3.69 -16.66
CA THR A 191 -6.45 -4.50 -17.25
C THR A 191 -7.82 -3.85 -17.06
N ARG A 192 -8.10 -3.26 -15.88
CA ARG A 192 -9.35 -2.51 -15.66
C ARG A 192 -9.45 -1.30 -16.58
N LEU A 193 -8.35 -0.56 -16.74
CA LEU A 193 -8.30 0.55 -17.68
C LEU A 193 -8.50 0.07 -19.13
N GLU A 194 -7.87 -1.03 -19.54
CA GLU A 194 -8.13 -1.67 -20.84
C GLU A 194 -9.61 -2.01 -21.02
N ASP A 195 -10.21 -2.71 -20.04
CA ASP A 195 -11.61 -3.11 -20.03
C ASP A 195 -12.52 -1.87 -20.12
N ASP A 196 -12.23 -0.79 -19.40
CA ASP A 196 -12.98 0.47 -19.48
C ASP A 196 -12.94 1.05 -20.90
N PHE A 197 -11.77 1.04 -21.56
CA PHE A 197 -11.62 1.53 -22.94
C PHE A 197 -12.29 0.61 -23.98
N ILE A 198 -12.27 -0.72 -23.74
CA ILE A 198 -12.95 -1.73 -24.57
C ILE A 198 -14.47 -1.59 -24.44
N ASP A 199 -14.99 -1.56 -23.21
CA ASP A 199 -16.43 -1.54 -22.90
C ASP A 199 -17.07 -0.19 -23.24
N SER A 200 -16.33 0.91 -23.09
CA SER A 200 -16.80 2.24 -23.45
C SER A 200 -16.73 2.55 -24.94
N GLY A 201 -15.97 1.75 -25.71
CA GLY A 201 -15.72 1.99 -27.14
C GLY A 201 -14.92 3.27 -27.43
N ARG A 202 -14.17 3.78 -26.44
CA ARG A 202 -13.34 5.00 -26.58
C ARG A 202 -11.99 4.76 -27.26
N ALA A 203 -11.57 3.50 -27.38
CA ALA A 203 -10.37 3.11 -28.10
C ALA A 203 -10.70 2.56 -29.50
N THR A 204 -9.92 2.99 -30.49
CA THR A 204 -9.89 2.43 -31.85
C THR A 204 -9.28 1.04 -31.87
N ASP A 205 -8.28 0.83 -31.02
CA ASP A 205 -7.55 -0.42 -30.85
C ASP A 205 -7.00 -0.48 -29.41
N VAL A 206 -7.11 -1.65 -28.79
CA VAL A 206 -6.46 -1.99 -27.51
C VAL A 206 -5.70 -3.28 -27.75
N ARG A 207 -4.38 -3.22 -27.67
CA ARG A 207 -3.53 -4.39 -27.88
C ARG A 207 -2.45 -4.50 -26.82
N ARG A 208 -2.18 -5.73 -26.37
CA ARG A 208 -1.04 -6.04 -25.50
C ARG A 208 0.15 -6.45 -26.35
N GLU A 209 1.27 -5.77 -26.16
CA GLU A 209 2.52 -6.01 -26.87
C GLU A 209 3.59 -6.51 -25.90
N TYR A 210 4.20 -7.65 -26.20
CA TYR A 210 5.33 -8.14 -25.40
C TYR A 210 6.58 -7.32 -25.72
N ARG A 211 7.14 -6.67 -24.70
CA ARG A 211 8.32 -5.79 -24.83
C ARG A 211 9.51 -6.23 -23.97
N GLY A 212 9.41 -7.37 -23.28
CA GLY A 212 10.52 -7.93 -22.50
C GLY A 212 10.90 -7.07 -21.29
N ILE A 213 9.91 -6.42 -20.66
CA ILE A 213 10.11 -5.55 -19.51
C ILE A 213 10.33 -6.41 -18.26
N ASP A 214 11.59 -6.63 -17.89
CA ASP A 214 11.97 -7.45 -16.74
C ASP A 214 12.10 -6.64 -15.43
N GLY A 215 11.22 -6.92 -14.46
CA GLY A 215 11.22 -6.31 -13.14
C GLY A 215 10.20 -5.18 -13.00
N GLY A 216 10.25 -4.42 -11.89
CA GLY A 216 9.24 -3.38 -11.61
C GLY A 216 7.80 -3.91 -11.49
N ARG A 217 7.66 -5.22 -11.21
CA ARG A 217 6.42 -6.01 -11.13
C ARG A 217 5.68 -6.23 -12.45
N SER A 218 6.28 -5.88 -13.59
CA SER A 218 5.71 -6.17 -14.92
C SER A 218 5.75 -7.68 -15.23
N ASP A 219 4.76 -8.15 -15.99
CA ASP A 219 4.73 -9.46 -16.64
C ASP A 219 5.45 -9.48 -18.01
N GLY A 220 6.08 -8.36 -18.39
CA GLY A 220 6.81 -8.17 -19.65
C GLY A 220 5.95 -7.67 -20.81
N TRP A 221 4.64 -7.49 -20.61
CA TRP A 221 3.68 -6.98 -21.59
C TRP A 221 3.31 -5.52 -21.30
N LEU A 222 3.06 -4.77 -22.36
CA LEU A 222 2.64 -3.37 -22.33
C LEU A 222 1.32 -3.23 -23.10
N SER A 223 0.38 -2.48 -22.54
CA SER A 223 -0.91 -2.22 -23.19
C SER A 223 -0.85 -0.92 -23.98
N VAL A 224 -1.18 -0.99 -25.27
CA VAL A 224 -1.14 0.13 -26.22
C VAL A 224 -2.57 0.49 -26.62
N ILE A 225 -2.94 1.76 -26.45
CA ILE A 225 -4.31 2.27 -26.67
C ILE A 225 -4.28 3.41 -27.72
N GLU A 226 -4.97 3.23 -28.83
CA GLU A 226 -5.14 4.23 -29.90
C GLU A 226 -6.55 4.86 -29.82
N LEU A 227 -6.70 6.19 -29.77
CA LEU A 227 -7.98 6.88 -29.48
C LEU A 227 -8.90 7.07 -30.70
N ALA A 228 -10.20 6.77 -30.57
CA ALA A 228 -11.24 7.10 -31.55
C ALA A 228 -12.54 7.59 -30.90
N ALA A 229 -13.39 8.25 -31.68
CA ALA A 229 -14.60 8.91 -31.19
C ALA A 229 -15.87 8.02 -31.20
N THR A 230 -16.55 8.04 -30.04
CA THR A 230 -17.98 7.81 -29.69
C THR A 230 -18.53 6.41 -29.26
N ALA A 231 -18.92 6.36 -27.95
CA ALA A 231 -20.19 5.95 -27.30
C ALA A 231 -20.51 4.49 -26.80
N ALA A 232 -20.33 4.29 -25.48
CA ALA A 232 -21.19 3.75 -24.37
C ALA A 232 -21.83 2.32 -24.37
N LEU A 233 -21.65 1.53 -23.27
CA LEU A 233 -22.70 1.09 -22.27
C LEU A 233 -22.24 0.00 -21.22
N ALA A 234 -22.35 0.34 -19.91
CA ALA A 234 -22.75 -0.40 -18.68
C ALA A 234 -22.44 -1.90 -18.37
N GLY A 235 -22.07 -2.18 -17.09
CA GLY A 235 -22.64 -3.31 -16.30
C GLY A 235 -21.79 -3.97 -15.19
N ALA A 236 -22.33 -4.04 -13.96
CA ALA A 236 -21.75 -4.68 -12.77
C ALA A 236 -21.78 -6.23 -12.75
N LEU A 237 -20.97 -6.89 -11.89
CA LEU A 237 -21.38 -7.94 -10.89
C LEU A 237 -20.23 -8.65 -10.11
N LEU A 238 -20.33 -8.59 -8.78
CA LEU A 238 -20.11 -9.62 -7.71
C LEU A 238 -18.86 -10.53 -7.65
N ARG A 239 -18.39 -10.76 -6.41
CA ARG A 239 -18.04 -12.12 -5.96
C ARG A 239 -18.54 -12.52 -4.57
N ARG A 240 -19.42 -13.53 -4.59
CA ARG A 240 -19.93 -14.33 -3.47
C ARG A 240 -19.14 -15.64 -3.44
N ARG A 241 -17.95 -15.69 -2.81
CA ARG A 241 -17.26 -16.98 -2.61
C ARG A 241 -16.26 -17.01 -1.45
N THR A 242 -16.71 -16.72 -0.22
CA THR A 242 -15.99 -17.07 1.02
C THR A 242 -16.96 -17.20 2.22
N ARG A 243 -18.10 -17.90 2.05
CA ARG A 243 -19.06 -18.13 3.17
C ARG A 243 -19.06 -19.53 3.77
N GLU A 244 -18.25 -20.47 3.27
CA GLU A 244 -18.32 -21.87 3.74
C GLU A 244 -17.11 -22.29 4.61
N ALA A 245 -16.01 -21.53 4.62
CA ALA A 245 -14.88 -21.79 5.52
C ALA A 245 -15.04 -21.17 6.93
N ALA A 246 -15.94 -20.20 7.10
CA ALA A 246 -16.14 -19.52 8.38
C ALA A 246 -17.02 -20.30 9.38
N ALA A 247 -17.93 -21.16 8.88
CA ALA A 247 -18.90 -21.86 9.72
C ALA A 247 -18.29 -22.98 10.57
N ASP A 248 -17.23 -23.63 10.08
CA ASP A 248 -16.59 -24.76 10.78
C ASP A 248 -15.63 -24.29 11.90
N LEU A 249 -15.07 -23.09 11.77
CA LEU A 249 -14.24 -22.47 12.81
C LEU A 249 -15.07 -21.92 13.97
N LEU A 250 -16.27 -21.38 13.68
CA LEU A 250 -17.19 -20.81 14.66
C LEU A 250 -17.78 -21.85 15.62
N GLY A 251 -17.98 -23.10 15.17
CA GLY A 251 -18.53 -24.18 15.99
C GLY A 251 -17.62 -24.60 17.14
N ARG A 252 -16.30 -24.64 16.90
CA ARG A 252 -15.29 -25.03 17.91
C ARG A 252 -14.93 -23.88 18.87
N LEU A 253 -14.97 -22.64 18.41
CA LEU A 253 -14.69 -21.45 19.24
C LEU A 253 -15.79 -21.18 20.27
N ARG A 254 -17.05 -21.51 19.96
CA ARG A 254 -18.20 -21.19 20.83
C ARG A 254 -18.20 -21.98 22.15
N THR A 255 -17.72 -23.22 22.14
CA THR A 255 -17.69 -24.10 23.32
C THR A 255 -16.53 -23.78 24.28
N ASP A 256 -15.44 -23.19 23.77
CA ASP A 256 -14.31 -22.72 24.59
C ASP A 256 -14.45 -21.24 25.01
N ALA A 257 -15.20 -20.43 24.27
CA ALA A 257 -15.48 -19.04 24.61
C ALA A 257 -16.25 -18.88 25.94
N GLU A 258 -17.09 -19.85 26.32
CA GLU A 258 -17.79 -19.81 27.62
C GLU A 258 -16.85 -20.05 28.80
N ARG A 259 -15.77 -20.84 28.61
CA ARG A 259 -14.72 -21.06 29.63
C ARG A 259 -13.71 -19.93 29.72
N HIS A 260 -13.52 -19.17 28.63
CA HIS A 260 -12.56 -18.06 28.55
C HIS A 260 -13.21 -16.76 28.05
N ALA A 261 -14.40 -16.42 28.55
CA ALA A 261 -15.18 -15.27 28.08
C ALA A 261 -14.40 -13.94 28.11
N ALA A 262 -13.57 -13.73 29.13
CA ALA A 262 -12.72 -12.55 29.23
C ALA A 262 -11.67 -12.47 28.09
N ALA A 263 -11.10 -13.61 27.67
CA ALA A 263 -10.15 -13.67 26.58
C ALA A 263 -10.86 -13.54 25.23
N ALA A 264 -12.00 -14.20 25.05
CA ALA A 264 -12.81 -14.09 23.83
C ALA A 264 -13.28 -12.64 23.57
N THR A 265 -13.75 -11.93 24.61
CA THR A 265 -14.13 -10.52 24.48
C THR A 265 -12.95 -9.59 24.20
N LEU A 266 -11.75 -9.89 24.73
CA LEU A 266 -10.53 -9.15 24.37
C LEU A 266 -10.20 -9.35 22.89
N GLY A 267 -10.19 -10.59 22.41
CA GLY A 267 -9.90 -10.90 21.01
C GLY A 267 -10.88 -10.24 20.04
N LEU A 268 -12.19 -10.35 20.34
CA LEU A 268 -13.24 -9.69 19.55
C LEU A 268 -13.05 -8.18 19.52
N ALA A 269 -12.80 -7.56 20.69
CA ALA A 269 -12.62 -6.11 20.76
C ALA A 269 -11.38 -5.63 19.97
N LEU A 270 -10.28 -6.38 19.98
CA LEU A 270 -9.10 -6.07 19.17
C LEU A 270 -9.40 -6.12 17.66
N GLY A 271 -10.07 -7.17 17.20
CA GLY A 271 -10.46 -7.30 15.79
C GLY A 271 -11.43 -6.20 15.35
N VAL A 272 -12.42 -5.87 16.21
CA VAL A 272 -13.39 -4.80 15.95
C VAL A 272 -12.72 -3.42 15.91
N VAL A 273 -11.77 -3.12 16.81
CA VAL A 273 -11.05 -1.84 16.78
C VAL A 273 -10.26 -1.70 15.48
N LEU A 274 -9.56 -2.75 15.05
CA LEU A 274 -8.77 -2.73 13.82
C LEU A 274 -9.64 -2.45 12.58
N VAL A 275 -10.66 -3.29 12.35
CA VAL A 275 -11.55 -3.13 11.19
C VAL A 275 -12.35 -1.82 11.30
N GLY A 276 -12.72 -1.44 12.52
CA GLY A 276 -13.42 -0.19 12.81
C GLY A 276 -12.61 1.05 12.46
N VAL A 277 -11.28 1.05 12.67
CA VAL A 277 -10.41 2.16 12.27
C VAL A 277 -10.41 2.35 10.76
N ARG A 278 -10.28 1.28 9.97
CA ARG A 278 -10.37 1.39 8.51
C ARG A 278 -11.74 1.90 8.07
N PHE A 279 -12.80 1.29 8.58
CA PHE A 279 -14.17 1.71 8.25
C PHE A 279 -14.42 3.18 8.60
N ALA A 280 -13.95 3.64 9.77
CA ALA A 280 -14.05 5.03 10.19
C ALA A 280 -13.22 5.96 9.30
N GLY A 281 -12.00 5.57 8.92
CA GLY A 281 -11.14 6.35 8.02
C GLY A 281 -11.81 6.63 6.68
N VAL A 282 -12.25 5.57 6.00
CA VAL A 282 -12.95 5.69 4.71
C VAL A 282 -14.25 6.48 4.84
N THR A 283 -15.05 6.21 5.88
CA THR A 283 -16.33 6.92 6.08
C THR A 283 -16.11 8.41 6.36
N LEU A 284 -15.09 8.77 7.15
CA LEU A 284 -14.78 10.16 7.48
C LEU A 284 -14.22 10.91 6.28
N GLU A 285 -13.41 10.25 5.45
CA GLU A 285 -12.91 10.79 4.19
C GLU A 285 -14.07 11.17 3.26
N THR A 286 -15.00 10.24 3.02
CA THR A 286 -16.20 10.51 2.20
C THR A 286 -17.10 11.59 2.81
N ALA A 287 -17.23 11.64 4.14
CA ALA A 287 -18.09 12.60 4.82
C ALA A 287 -17.48 14.02 4.93
N LEU A 288 -16.16 14.15 4.77
CA LEU A 288 -15.41 15.39 5.00
C LEU A 288 -14.41 15.66 3.85
N PRO A 289 -14.88 15.87 2.60
CA PRO A 289 -14.00 16.01 1.43
C PRO A 289 -13.03 17.20 1.49
N GLY A 290 -13.32 18.22 2.32
CA GLY A 290 -12.43 19.36 2.53
C GLY A 290 -11.35 19.17 3.61
N VAL A 291 -11.28 17.99 4.24
CA VAL A 291 -10.31 17.67 5.29
C VAL A 291 -9.25 16.75 4.71
N SER A 292 -7.97 17.10 4.87
CA SER A 292 -6.89 16.25 4.35
C SER A 292 -6.96 14.84 4.97
N PRO A 293 -6.79 13.77 4.18
CA PRO A 293 -6.83 12.41 4.70
C PRO A 293 -5.84 12.16 5.84
N LYS A 294 -4.69 12.87 5.83
CA LYS A 294 -3.68 12.83 6.91
C LYS A 294 -4.23 13.34 8.26
N ALA A 295 -5.09 14.35 8.25
CA ALA A 295 -5.72 14.88 9.46
C ALA A 295 -6.75 13.89 10.05
N ILE A 296 -7.36 13.05 9.22
CA ILE A 296 -8.24 11.95 9.63
C ILE A 296 -7.41 10.75 10.12
N ALA A 297 -6.33 10.40 9.40
CA ALA A 297 -5.49 9.25 9.70
C ALA A 297 -4.75 9.40 11.04
N ALA A 298 -4.21 10.58 11.35
CA ALA A 298 -3.44 10.81 12.57
C ALA A 298 -4.17 10.40 13.88
N PRO A 299 -5.39 10.87 14.18
CA PRO A 299 -6.10 10.46 15.39
C PRO A 299 -6.51 8.98 15.37
N LEU A 300 -6.89 8.45 14.21
CA LEU A 300 -7.24 7.03 14.06
C LEU A 300 -6.03 6.11 14.26
N TYR A 301 -4.85 6.53 13.82
CA TYR A 301 -3.60 5.83 14.08
C TYR A 301 -3.29 5.77 15.58
N LEU A 302 -3.56 6.83 16.34
CA LEU A 302 -3.39 6.79 17.81
C LEU A 302 -4.30 5.74 18.47
N VAL A 303 -5.50 5.51 17.92
CA VAL A 303 -6.38 4.42 18.37
C VAL A 303 -5.72 3.05 18.16
N LEU A 304 -5.00 2.84 17.06
CA LEU A 304 -4.27 1.60 16.83
C LEU A 304 -3.01 1.52 17.70
N ALA A 305 -2.15 2.54 17.64
CA ALA A 305 -0.83 2.55 18.27
C ALA A 305 -0.90 2.47 19.79
N ILE A 306 -1.88 3.15 20.40
CA ILE A 306 -2.04 3.25 21.86
C ILE A 306 -3.26 2.46 22.32
N GLY A 307 -4.38 2.53 21.60
CA GLY A 307 -5.64 1.90 22.02
C GLY A 307 -5.56 0.37 22.03
N LEU A 308 -4.89 -0.27 21.07
CA LEU A 308 -4.71 -1.73 21.08
C LEU A 308 -3.88 -2.20 22.30
N PRO A 309 -2.67 -1.66 22.58
CA PRO A 309 -1.96 -1.96 23.82
C PRO A 309 -2.74 -1.62 25.10
N ALA A 310 -3.43 -0.48 25.14
CA ALA A 310 -4.20 -0.07 26.31
C ALA A 310 -5.34 -1.07 26.61
N LEU A 311 -6.03 -1.54 25.57
CA LEU A 311 -7.07 -2.55 25.69
C LEU A 311 -6.52 -3.87 26.24
N VAL A 312 -5.36 -4.32 25.74
CA VAL A 312 -4.67 -5.51 26.25
C VAL A 312 -4.25 -5.32 27.71
N VAL A 313 -3.62 -4.21 28.05
CA VAL A 313 -3.16 -3.87 29.41
C VAL A 313 -4.30 -3.85 30.41
N TRP A 314 -5.48 -3.40 29.99
CA TRP A 314 -6.67 -3.30 30.82
C TRP A 314 -7.46 -4.61 30.94
N ARG A 315 -7.54 -5.42 29.87
CA ARG A 315 -8.37 -6.64 29.83
C ARG A 315 -7.63 -7.93 30.15
N ALA A 316 -6.36 -8.05 29.78
CA ALA A 316 -5.56 -9.27 29.97
C ALA A 316 -5.49 -9.78 31.43
N PRO A 317 -5.45 -8.93 32.48
CA PRO A 317 -5.45 -9.40 33.88
C PRO A 317 -6.66 -10.26 34.30
N ARG A 318 -7.73 -10.29 33.48
CA ARG A 318 -8.94 -11.11 33.72
C ARG A 318 -8.86 -12.51 33.11
N SER A 319 -7.75 -12.86 32.48
CA SER A 319 -7.58 -14.11 31.74
C SER A 319 -6.32 -14.85 32.20
N ASP A 320 -6.28 -16.15 31.96
CA ASP A 320 -5.02 -16.90 32.03
C ASP A 320 -4.00 -16.33 31.02
N PRO A 321 -2.69 -16.30 31.33
CA PRO A 321 -1.69 -15.73 30.43
C PRO A 321 -1.62 -16.36 29.04
N GLY A 322 -1.80 -17.68 28.94
CA GLY A 322 -1.85 -18.37 27.65
C GLY A 322 -3.09 -17.98 26.87
N ALA A 323 -4.26 -18.00 27.52
CA ALA A 323 -5.53 -17.61 26.90
C ALA A 323 -5.53 -16.14 26.43
N ALA A 324 -4.93 -15.22 27.21
CA ALA A 324 -4.81 -13.81 26.86
C ALA A 324 -3.94 -13.61 25.60
N SER A 325 -2.83 -14.36 25.50
CA SER A 325 -1.95 -14.31 24.32
C SER A 325 -2.64 -14.85 23.07
N VAL A 326 -3.31 -16.00 23.18
CA VAL A 326 -4.08 -16.61 22.09
C VAL A 326 -5.20 -15.67 21.63
N ALA A 327 -5.88 -15.01 22.56
CA ALA A 327 -6.91 -14.02 22.22
C ALA A 327 -6.36 -12.84 21.42
N VAL A 328 -5.16 -12.35 21.73
CA VAL A 328 -4.50 -11.32 20.91
C VAL A 328 -4.20 -11.85 19.52
N VAL A 329 -3.56 -13.01 19.41
CA VAL A 329 -3.15 -13.59 18.12
C VAL A 329 -4.36 -13.87 17.24
N VAL A 330 -5.40 -14.50 17.78
CA VAL A 330 -6.61 -14.86 17.03
C VAL A 330 -7.47 -13.63 16.74
N GLY A 331 -7.65 -12.75 17.71
CA GLY A 331 -8.50 -11.56 17.57
C GLY A 331 -7.92 -10.52 16.63
N LEU A 332 -6.68 -10.09 16.88
CA LEU A 332 -6.00 -9.10 16.03
C LEU A 332 -5.56 -9.73 14.71
N GLY A 333 -5.11 -10.98 14.70
CA GLY A 333 -4.76 -11.70 13.47
C GLY A 333 -5.98 -11.94 12.58
N GLY A 334 -7.12 -12.32 13.17
CA GLY A 334 -8.40 -12.40 12.46
C GLY A 334 -8.86 -11.03 11.94
N GLY A 335 -8.61 -9.96 12.69
CA GLY A 335 -8.83 -8.59 12.23
C GLY A 335 -7.97 -8.24 11.01
N PHE A 336 -6.68 -8.60 10.98
CA PHE A 336 -5.83 -8.39 9.79
C PHE A 336 -6.34 -9.15 8.58
N VAL A 337 -6.72 -10.41 8.75
CA VAL A 337 -7.29 -11.22 7.66
C VAL A 337 -8.60 -10.60 7.14
N ALA A 338 -9.47 -10.14 8.04
CA ALA A 338 -10.71 -9.46 7.67
C ALA A 338 -10.43 -8.13 6.95
N ASP A 339 -9.43 -7.38 7.39
CA ASP A 339 -8.99 -6.12 6.77
C ASP A 339 -8.51 -6.35 5.33
N PHE A 340 -7.56 -7.27 5.13
CA PHE A 340 -7.07 -7.60 3.78
C PHE A 340 -8.15 -8.21 2.89
N ALA A 341 -9.04 -9.03 3.45
CA ALA A 341 -10.17 -9.57 2.70
C ALA A 341 -11.18 -8.47 2.28
N ALA A 342 -11.35 -7.43 3.09
CA ALA A 342 -12.19 -6.28 2.75
C ALA A 342 -11.56 -5.41 1.65
N LEU A 343 -10.22 -5.33 1.62
CA LEU A 343 -9.49 -4.63 0.56
C LEU A 343 -9.44 -5.43 -0.75
N GLY A 344 -9.52 -6.76 -0.69
CA GLY A 344 -9.44 -7.61 -1.88
C GLY A 344 -8.03 -7.76 -2.47
N VAL A 345 -7.01 -7.22 -1.79
CA VAL A 345 -5.62 -7.15 -2.28
C VAL A 345 -4.80 -8.38 -1.91
N ALA A 346 -3.82 -8.73 -2.76
CA ALA A 346 -2.79 -9.69 -2.40
C ALA A 346 -1.87 -9.13 -1.31
N VAL A 347 -1.52 -9.96 -0.32
CA VAL A 347 -0.70 -9.53 0.82
C VAL A 347 0.78 -9.86 0.54
N PRO A 348 1.69 -8.86 0.52
CA PRO A 348 3.12 -9.10 0.35
C PRO A 348 3.70 -9.98 1.48
N PRO A 349 4.62 -10.92 1.19
CA PRO A 349 5.19 -11.81 2.21
C PRO A 349 5.92 -11.09 3.36
N ASP A 350 6.65 -10.02 3.05
CA ASP A 350 7.31 -9.12 4.01
C ASP A 350 6.30 -8.50 4.98
N LEU A 351 5.11 -8.13 4.46
CA LEU A 351 4.05 -7.60 5.28
C LEU A 351 3.51 -8.64 6.28
N ILE A 352 3.41 -9.90 5.88
CA ILE A 352 3.00 -10.99 6.78
C ILE A 352 3.98 -11.12 7.95
N VAL A 353 5.28 -11.09 7.69
CA VAL A 353 6.33 -11.15 8.72
C VAL A 353 6.16 -10.00 9.72
N HIS A 354 5.94 -8.79 9.21
CA HIS A 354 5.71 -7.63 10.05
C HIS A 354 4.43 -7.73 10.90
N ARG A 355 3.31 -8.23 10.34
CA ARG A 355 2.07 -8.48 11.11
C ARG A 355 2.26 -9.54 12.19
N VAL A 356 2.98 -10.62 11.89
CA VAL A 356 3.30 -11.66 12.87
C VAL A 356 4.13 -11.11 14.03
N ALA A 357 5.09 -10.22 13.74
CA ALA A 357 5.90 -9.59 14.77
C ALA A 357 5.09 -8.66 15.69
N LEU A 358 4.15 -7.88 15.13
CA LEU A 358 3.23 -7.06 15.92
C LEU A 358 2.33 -7.93 16.83
N LEU A 359 1.80 -9.04 16.29
CA LEU A 359 1.01 -10.01 17.07
C LEU A 359 1.84 -10.63 18.20
N ALA A 360 3.11 -10.98 17.94
CA ALA A 360 4.00 -11.53 18.95
C ALA A 360 4.30 -10.51 20.06
N GLY A 361 4.64 -9.27 19.70
CA GLY A 361 4.88 -8.19 20.66
C GLY A 361 3.69 -7.96 21.58
N LEU A 362 2.49 -7.81 20.98
CA LEU A 362 1.27 -7.57 21.74
C LEU A 362 0.80 -8.82 22.53
N GLY A 363 1.05 -10.02 22.01
CA GLY A 363 0.83 -11.28 22.71
C GLY A 363 1.73 -11.43 23.96
N VAL A 364 2.96 -10.92 23.91
CA VAL A 364 3.87 -10.83 25.07
C VAL A 364 3.36 -9.82 26.10
N VAL A 365 2.80 -8.69 25.66
CA VAL A 365 2.11 -7.74 26.56
C VAL A 365 0.98 -8.44 27.31
N ALA A 366 0.14 -9.20 26.59
CA ALA A 366 -0.97 -9.93 27.20
C ALA A 366 -0.49 -10.93 28.26
N ILE A 367 0.55 -11.72 27.97
CA ILE A 367 1.16 -12.67 28.92
C ILE A 367 1.65 -11.92 30.17
N GLY A 368 2.47 -10.89 30.00
CA GLY A 368 3.04 -10.14 31.12
C GLY A 368 1.97 -9.49 31.98
N ARG A 369 0.90 -8.97 31.36
CA ARG A 369 -0.20 -8.32 32.07
C ARG A 369 -1.09 -9.32 32.82
N ALA A 370 -1.40 -10.46 32.21
CA ALA A 370 -2.15 -11.55 32.84
C ALA A 370 -1.38 -12.21 34.01
N ALA A 371 -0.07 -12.37 33.87
CA ALA A 371 0.80 -12.95 34.91
C ALA A 371 1.25 -11.96 35.99
N ALA A 372 0.84 -10.68 35.90
CA ALA A 372 1.35 -9.57 36.71
C ALA A 372 2.89 -9.39 36.65
N ASP A 373 3.53 -9.85 35.57
CA ASP A 373 4.96 -9.71 35.29
C ASP A 373 5.21 -8.42 34.48
N ARG A 374 5.49 -7.33 35.22
CA ARG A 374 5.74 -6.01 34.62
C ARG A 374 6.92 -6.01 33.64
N PRO A 375 8.09 -6.61 33.95
CA PRO A 375 9.18 -6.72 32.99
C PRO A 375 8.77 -7.34 31.65
N ILE A 376 8.04 -8.45 31.64
CA ILE A 376 7.58 -9.09 30.39
C ILE A 376 6.63 -8.16 29.63
N ALA A 377 5.70 -7.51 30.32
CA ALA A 377 4.78 -6.56 29.69
C ALA A 377 5.51 -5.38 29.04
N VAL A 378 6.53 -4.82 29.71
CA VAL A 378 7.36 -3.72 29.17
C VAL A 378 8.12 -4.18 27.93
N VAL A 379 8.72 -5.37 27.95
CA VAL A 379 9.42 -5.94 26.78
C VAL A 379 8.48 -6.07 25.58
N GLY A 380 7.24 -6.56 25.79
CA GLY A 380 6.23 -6.62 24.74
C GLY A 380 5.83 -5.25 24.19
N LEU A 381 5.68 -4.24 25.06
CA LEU A 381 5.35 -2.87 24.66
C LEU A 381 6.49 -2.22 23.85
N LEU A 382 7.74 -2.48 24.23
CA LEU A 382 8.91 -2.04 23.47
C LEU A 382 8.94 -2.72 22.09
N ALA A 383 8.70 -4.02 22.02
CA ALA A 383 8.63 -4.74 20.74
C ALA A 383 7.50 -4.21 19.84
N TRP A 384 6.34 -3.89 20.41
CA TRP A 384 5.24 -3.23 19.69
C TRP A 384 5.65 -1.87 19.15
N ALA A 385 6.22 -1.01 20.00
CA ALA A 385 6.64 0.34 19.61
C ALA A 385 7.74 0.30 18.53
N ILE A 386 8.72 -0.59 18.66
CA ILE A 386 9.76 -0.82 17.65
C ILE A 386 9.12 -1.31 16.35
N GLY A 387 8.20 -2.28 16.43
CA GLY A 387 7.46 -2.78 15.27
C GLY A 387 6.76 -1.65 14.51
N LEU A 388 6.12 -0.71 15.20
CA LEU A 388 5.49 0.46 14.58
C LEU A 388 6.49 1.50 14.06
N ALA A 389 7.67 1.62 14.68
CA ALA A 389 8.67 2.60 14.28
C ALA A 389 9.49 2.17 13.06
N LEU A 390 9.73 0.86 12.88
CA LEU A 390 10.59 0.36 11.79
C LEU A 390 10.09 0.74 10.39
N PRO A 391 8.80 0.63 10.04
CA PRO A 391 8.30 1.08 8.74
C PRO A 391 8.42 2.59 8.54
N LEU A 392 8.35 3.38 9.62
CA LEU A 392 8.47 4.84 9.58
C LEU A 392 9.91 5.30 9.34
N ALA A 393 10.88 4.43 9.60
CA ALA A 393 12.30 4.65 9.37
C ALA A 393 12.80 3.98 8.07
N ASP A 394 11.89 3.50 7.21
CA ASP A 394 12.19 2.79 5.95
C ASP A 394 13.14 1.59 6.10
N VAL A 395 13.14 0.95 7.27
CA VAL A 395 13.90 -0.30 7.51
C VAL A 395 13.18 -1.52 6.92
N ILE A 396 11.86 -1.44 6.80
CA ILE A 396 10.97 -2.48 6.27
C ILE A 396 9.83 -1.87 5.46
#